data_AF-A0A256I9B1-F1
#
_entry.id   AF-A0A256I9B1-F1
#
_cell.length_a   1.000
_cell.length_b   1.000
_cell.length_c   1.000
_cell.angle_alpha   90.00
_cell.angle_beta   90.00
_cell.angle_gamma   90.00
#
_symmetry.space_group_name_H-M   'P 1'
#
loop_
_entity.id
_entity.type
_entity.pdbx_description
1 polymer ?
#
loop_
_entity_poly.entity_id
_entity_poly.type
_entity_poly.pdbx_seq_one_letter_code
_entity_poly.pdbx_strand_id
1 'polypeptide(L)'
;MSVTDRTSGTSGIVGGAAAGAAAYVLGYLFAYVTQGSAIEDQLAGFNVFADLFGGDPIPTWKAVGWVFYNGHFADTRVPSLVGGSQMTNIISQADGGSLTLLFVVPPVLLVVAGLVASRIAGATAPVDGAQAGASVLVGYLPLAVIGAFIFRHAVREATIAPDLLTAVLLAGAVYPAAFGAIGGAGATLLSD
;
A
#
# COMPACT_ATOMS: atom_id res chain seq x y z
N MET A 1 29.29 -11.53 20.07
CA MET A 1 28.62 -11.68 18.76
C MET A 1 29.63 -12.24 17.77
N SER A 2 29.45 -13.49 17.37
CA SER A 2 30.32 -14.14 16.37
C SER A 2 29.90 -13.74 14.95
N VAL A 3 30.78 -13.95 13.98
CA VAL A 3 30.56 -13.63 12.56
C VAL A 3 29.29 -14.30 12.00
N THR A 4 28.92 -15.46 12.52
CA THR A 4 27.72 -16.22 12.13
C THR A 4 26.40 -15.55 12.52
N ASP A 5 26.34 -14.81 13.63
CA ASP A 5 25.12 -14.06 14.01
C ASP A 5 24.83 -12.93 13.02
N ARG A 6 25.90 -12.29 12.50
CA ARG A 6 25.79 -11.15 11.58
C ARG A 6 25.28 -11.58 10.21
N THR A 7 25.69 -12.75 9.73
CA THR A 7 25.25 -13.30 8.44
C THR A 7 23.77 -13.72 8.47
N SER A 8 23.32 -14.30 9.58
CA SER A 8 21.91 -14.70 9.76
C SER A 8 21.00 -13.47 9.86
N GLY A 9 21.38 -12.45 10.64
CA GLY A 9 20.61 -11.21 10.77
C GLY A 9 20.49 -10.42 9.46
N THR A 10 21.57 -10.36 8.67
CA THR A 10 21.55 -9.66 7.36
C THR A 10 20.64 -10.37 6.37
N SER A 11 20.68 -11.70 6.33
CA SER A 11 19.85 -12.51 5.42
C SER A 11 18.36 -12.37 5.74
N GLY A 12 18.00 -12.29 7.03
CA GLY A 12 16.63 -12.05 7.48
C GLY A 12 16.09 -10.68 7.05
N ILE A 13 16.87 -9.61 7.21
CA ILE A 13 16.47 -8.25 6.81
C ILE A 13 16.31 -8.15 5.30
N VAL A 14 17.21 -8.76 4.52
CA VAL A 14 17.10 -8.79 3.05
C VAL A 14 15.86 -9.56 2.61
N GLY A 15 15.56 -10.70 3.25
CA GLY A 15 14.35 -11.48 3.00
C GLY A 15 13.07 -10.70 3.29
N GLY A 16 13.02 -10.00 4.43
CA GLY A 16 11.89 -9.14 4.79
C GLY A 16 11.71 -7.97 3.85
N ALA A 17 12.78 -7.27 3.49
CA ALA A 17 12.72 -6.17 2.52
C ALA A 17 12.20 -6.65 1.15
N ALA A 18 12.67 -7.80 0.65
CA ALA A 18 12.17 -8.37 -0.60
C ALA A 18 10.67 -8.74 -0.50
N ALA A 19 10.26 -9.36 0.61
CA ALA A 19 8.85 -9.71 0.85
C ALA A 19 7.96 -8.47 0.93
N GLY A 20 8.42 -7.39 1.57
CA GLY A 20 7.69 -6.12 1.63
C GLY A 20 7.59 -5.42 0.28
N ALA A 21 8.67 -5.38 -0.50
CA ALA A 21 8.63 -4.85 -1.84
C ALA A 21 7.64 -5.63 -2.74
N ALA A 22 7.67 -6.97 -2.65
CA ALA A 22 6.73 -7.82 -3.37
C ALA A 22 5.27 -7.57 -2.92
N ALA A 23 5.01 -7.46 -1.62
CA ALA A 23 3.67 -7.18 -1.10
C ALA A 23 3.11 -5.85 -1.61
N TYR A 24 3.93 -4.80 -1.67
CA TYR A 24 3.52 -3.50 -2.22
C TYR A 24 3.09 -3.63 -3.68
N VAL A 25 3.95 -4.23 -4.51
CA VAL A 25 3.71 -4.38 -5.94
C VAL A 25 2.48 -5.25 -6.20
N LEU A 26 2.37 -6.38 -5.52
CA LEU A 26 1.23 -7.28 -5.65
C LEU A 26 -0.08 -6.64 -5.18
N GLY A 27 -0.04 -5.84 -4.11
CA GLY A 27 -1.21 -5.11 -3.62
C GLY A 27 -1.72 -4.09 -4.63
N TYR A 28 -0.82 -3.28 -5.21
CA TYR A 28 -1.19 -2.34 -6.27
C TYR A 28 -1.70 -3.07 -7.52
N LEU A 29 -1.02 -4.13 -7.96
CA LEU A 29 -1.44 -4.92 -9.13
C LEU A 29 -2.82 -5.56 -8.90
N PHE A 30 -3.09 -6.07 -7.70
CA PHE A 30 -4.40 -6.59 -7.35
C PHE A 30 -5.48 -5.52 -7.48
N ALA A 31 -5.24 -4.32 -6.94
CA ALA A 31 -6.17 -3.20 -7.08
C ALA A 31 -6.39 -2.82 -8.56
N TYR A 32 -5.33 -2.79 -9.37
CA TYR A 32 -5.40 -2.46 -10.78
C TYR A 32 -6.20 -3.49 -11.58
N VAL A 33 -5.89 -4.78 -11.42
CA VAL A 33 -6.54 -5.86 -12.16
C VAL A 33 -8.02 -5.99 -11.78
N THR A 34 -8.37 -5.75 -10.51
CA THR A 34 -9.75 -5.94 -10.04
C THR A 34 -10.63 -4.71 -10.21
N GLN A 35 -10.07 -3.49 -10.10
CA GLN A 35 -10.85 -2.25 -10.11
C GLN A 35 -10.57 -1.35 -11.31
N GLY A 36 -9.54 -1.63 -12.10
CA GLY A 36 -9.10 -0.77 -13.20
C GLY A 36 -10.23 -0.45 -14.19
N SER A 37 -10.98 -1.45 -14.63
CA SER A 37 -12.10 -1.26 -15.57
C SER A 37 -13.22 -0.41 -14.97
N ALA A 38 -13.62 -0.70 -13.72
CA ALA A 38 -14.67 0.06 -13.05
C ALA A 38 -14.28 1.53 -12.83
N ILE A 39 -13.00 1.79 -12.54
CA ILE A 39 -12.48 3.15 -12.40
C ILE A 39 -12.39 3.84 -13.77
N GLU A 40 -11.95 3.13 -14.82
CA GLU A 40 -11.91 3.65 -16.18
C GLU A 40 -13.30 4.08 -16.67
N ASP A 41 -14.32 3.24 -16.44
CA ASP A 41 -15.71 3.55 -16.80
C ASP A 41 -16.21 4.81 -16.08
N GLN A 42 -15.91 4.95 -14.78
CA GLN A 42 -16.25 6.15 -14.01
C GLN A 42 -15.53 7.40 -14.54
N LEU A 43 -14.27 7.25 -14.96
CA LEU A 43 -13.46 8.34 -15.49
C LEU A 43 -13.83 8.69 -16.94
N ALA A 44 -14.42 7.77 -17.71
CA ALA A 44 -14.71 7.99 -19.13
C ALA A 44 -15.54 9.26 -19.38
N GLY A 45 -16.60 9.47 -18.60
CA GLY A 45 -17.43 10.68 -18.71
C GLY A 45 -16.66 11.97 -18.37
N PHE A 46 -15.80 11.92 -17.34
CA PHE A 46 -14.96 13.04 -16.97
C PHE A 46 -13.89 13.33 -18.02
N ASN A 47 -13.21 12.29 -18.53
CA ASN A 47 -12.12 12.41 -19.48
C ASN A 47 -12.61 12.92 -20.85
N VAL A 48 -13.78 12.49 -21.31
CA VAL A 48 -14.41 13.05 -22.53
C VAL A 48 -14.65 14.55 -22.37
N PHE A 49 -15.13 14.99 -21.20
CA PHE A 49 -15.28 16.42 -20.93
C PHE A 49 -13.92 17.13 -20.87
N ALA A 50 -12.92 16.55 -20.20
CA ALA A 50 -11.58 17.11 -20.14
C ALA A 50 -10.99 17.32 -21.56
N ASP A 51 -11.08 16.31 -22.42
CA ASP A 51 -10.61 16.38 -23.81
C ASP A 51 -11.29 17.48 -24.62
N LEU A 52 -12.61 17.66 -24.46
CA LEU A 52 -13.39 18.67 -25.19
C LEU A 52 -13.10 20.10 -24.74
N PHE A 53 -12.74 20.31 -23.48
CA PHE A 53 -12.55 21.63 -22.87
C PHE A 53 -11.09 21.94 -22.51
N GLY A 54 -10.14 21.15 -23.03
CA GLY A 54 -8.70 21.36 -22.87
C GLY A 54 -8.16 21.10 -21.45
N GLY A 55 -8.83 20.24 -20.69
CA GLY A 55 -8.32 19.69 -19.42
C GLY A 55 -7.33 18.55 -19.64
N ASP A 56 -6.66 18.11 -18.56
CA ASP A 56 -5.79 16.93 -18.57
C ASP A 56 -6.60 15.70 -18.15
N PRO A 57 -6.76 14.67 -19.00
CA PRO A 57 -7.46 13.44 -18.64
C PRO A 57 -6.78 12.71 -17.48
N ILE A 58 -7.57 12.14 -16.58
CA ILE A 58 -7.04 11.38 -15.44
C ILE A 58 -6.65 9.99 -15.94
N PRO A 59 -5.37 9.57 -15.81
CA PRO A 59 -4.98 8.21 -16.14
C PRO A 59 -5.52 7.21 -15.10
N THR A 60 -6.17 6.14 -15.56
CA THR A 60 -6.76 5.08 -14.71
C THR A 60 -5.79 4.53 -13.68
N TRP A 61 -4.53 4.30 -14.06
CA TRP A 61 -3.51 3.76 -13.17
C TRP A 61 -3.17 4.67 -11.97
N LYS A 62 -3.30 5.99 -12.12
CA LYS A 62 -3.13 6.94 -11.00
C LYS A 62 -4.32 6.87 -10.04
N ALA A 63 -5.53 6.79 -10.59
CA ALA A 63 -6.76 6.67 -9.80
C ALA A 63 -6.81 5.35 -9.02
N VAL A 64 -6.38 4.24 -9.63
CA VAL A 64 -6.16 2.97 -8.93
C VAL A 64 -5.16 3.13 -7.80
N GLY A 65 -4.06 3.88 -8.03
CA GLY A 65 -3.10 4.22 -7.00
C GLY A 65 -3.75 4.87 -5.78
N TRP A 66 -4.62 5.86 -5.98
CA TRP A 66 -5.36 6.51 -4.88
C TRP A 66 -6.20 5.52 -4.08
N VAL A 67 -6.93 4.66 -4.78
CA VAL A 67 -7.75 3.61 -4.17
C VAL A 67 -6.89 2.61 -3.38
N PHE A 68 -5.71 2.24 -3.89
CA PHE A 68 -4.76 1.39 -3.16
C PHE A 68 -4.25 2.03 -1.86
N TYR A 69 -3.94 3.33 -1.84
CA TYR A 69 -3.59 4.05 -0.62
C TYR A 69 -4.77 4.17 0.35
N ASN A 70 -5.99 4.38 -0.15
CA ASN A 70 -7.20 4.39 0.67
C ASN A 70 -7.44 3.05 1.40
N GLY A 71 -7.03 1.92 0.82
CA GLY A 71 -7.03 0.61 1.48
C GLY A 71 -6.14 0.53 2.73
N HIS A 72 -5.22 1.48 2.90
CA HIS A 72 -4.38 1.65 4.10
C HIS A 72 -4.89 2.75 5.04
N PHE A 73 -6.09 3.27 4.80
CA PHE A 73 -6.59 4.52 5.42
C PHE A 73 -5.70 5.75 5.15
N ALA A 74 -4.89 5.73 4.10
CA ALA A 74 -4.21 6.93 3.62
C ALA A 74 -5.16 7.66 2.66
N ASP A 75 -5.71 8.78 3.10
CA ASP A 75 -6.72 9.52 2.36
C ASP A 75 -6.18 10.13 1.08
N THR A 76 -7.08 10.36 0.13
CA THR A 76 -6.80 11.08 -1.11
C THR A 76 -7.17 12.54 -0.92
N ARG A 77 -6.23 13.43 -1.18
CA ARG A 77 -6.47 14.87 -1.20
C ARG A 77 -7.11 15.25 -2.53
N VAL A 78 -8.32 15.80 -2.48
CA VAL A 78 -9.07 16.29 -3.63
C VAL A 78 -9.35 17.79 -3.49
N PRO A 79 -9.42 18.56 -4.60
CA PRO A 79 -9.77 19.98 -4.55
C PRO A 79 -11.20 20.19 -4.03
N SER A 80 -11.40 21.18 -3.16
CA SER A 80 -12.73 21.55 -2.65
C SER A 80 -13.36 22.68 -3.48
N LEU A 81 -14.69 22.63 -3.65
CA LEU A 81 -15.47 23.66 -4.37
C LEU A 81 -15.47 25.03 -3.67
N VAL A 82 -15.25 25.06 -2.36
CA VAL A 82 -15.22 26.29 -1.53
C VAL A 82 -13.78 26.79 -1.27
N GLY A 83 -12.79 26.25 -1.99
CA GLY A 83 -11.38 26.54 -1.80
C GLY A 83 -10.68 25.57 -0.84
N GLY A 84 -9.37 25.39 -1.03
CA GLY A 84 -8.56 24.43 -0.29
C GLY A 84 -8.70 22.99 -0.79
N SER A 85 -8.38 22.02 0.08
CA SER A 85 -8.45 20.59 -0.24
C SER A 85 -9.25 19.82 0.79
N GLN A 86 -10.05 18.87 0.33
CA GLN A 86 -10.73 17.91 1.18
C GLN A 86 -9.97 16.57 1.16
N MET A 87 -9.92 15.90 2.31
CA MET A 87 -9.42 14.53 2.40
C MET A 87 -10.60 13.58 2.20
N THR A 88 -10.42 12.57 1.35
CA THR A 88 -11.46 11.58 1.11
C THR A 88 -10.91 10.17 0.98
N ASN A 89 -11.70 9.22 1.45
CA ASN A 89 -11.49 7.81 1.19
C ASN A 89 -12.50 7.35 0.11
N ILE A 90 -11.99 7.11 -1.10
CA ILE A 90 -12.80 6.76 -2.28
C ILE A 90 -13.50 5.41 -2.06
N ILE A 91 -12.88 4.47 -1.36
CA ILE A 91 -13.47 3.16 -1.03
C ILE A 91 -14.71 3.35 -0.15
N SER A 92 -14.61 4.20 0.87
CA SER A 92 -15.73 4.46 1.79
C SER A 92 -16.88 5.24 1.16
N GLN A 93 -16.61 5.99 0.08
CA GLN A 93 -17.63 6.73 -0.67
C GLN A 93 -18.26 5.92 -1.81
N ALA A 94 -17.70 4.75 -2.16
CA ALA A 94 -18.22 3.95 -3.24
C ALA A 94 -19.48 3.19 -2.81
N ASP A 95 -20.58 3.41 -3.52
CA ASP A 95 -21.84 2.72 -3.28
C ASP A 95 -21.70 1.20 -3.59
N GLY A 96 -22.32 0.37 -2.75
CA GLY A 96 -22.49 -1.07 -3.02
C GLY A 96 -21.35 -2.00 -2.57
N GLY A 97 -20.35 -1.52 -1.82
CA GLY A 97 -19.34 -2.37 -1.16
C GLY A 97 -18.36 -3.09 -2.09
N SER A 98 -18.40 -2.79 -3.40
CA SER A 98 -17.52 -3.39 -4.42
C SER A 98 -16.03 -3.20 -4.10
N LEU A 99 -15.69 -2.09 -3.45
CA LEU A 99 -14.33 -1.75 -3.06
C LEU A 99 -13.96 -2.22 -1.64
N THR A 100 -14.89 -2.74 -0.84
CA THR A 100 -14.64 -3.11 0.57
C THR A 100 -13.55 -4.18 0.70
N LEU A 101 -13.42 -5.08 -0.28
CA LEU A 101 -12.35 -6.08 -0.32
C LEU A 101 -10.96 -5.45 -0.26
N LEU A 102 -10.78 -4.23 -0.79
CA LEU A 102 -9.49 -3.55 -0.81
C LEU A 102 -9.02 -3.07 0.57
N PHE A 103 -9.89 -2.99 1.58
CA PHE A 103 -9.44 -2.77 2.95
C PHE A 103 -8.73 -3.99 3.54
N VAL A 104 -9.04 -5.19 3.04
CA VAL A 104 -8.51 -6.45 3.57
C VAL A 104 -7.24 -6.87 2.82
N VAL A 105 -7.09 -6.47 1.56
CA VAL A 105 -5.96 -6.86 0.71
C VAL A 105 -4.60 -6.47 1.30
N PRO A 106 -4.33 -5.21 1.71
CA PRO A 106 -3.03 -4.88 2.27
C PRO A 106 -2.72 -5.62 3.58
N PRO A 107 -3.62 -5.67 4.58
CA PRO A 107 -3.41 -6.48 5.79
C PRO A 107 -3.04 -7.94 5.49
N VAL A 108 -3.76 -8.60 4.59
CA VAL A 108 -3.52 -10.01 4.26
C VAL A 108 -2.17 -10.22 3.58
N LEU A 109 -1.84 -9.41 2.57
CA LEU A 109 -0.56 -9.53 1.87
C LEU A 109 0.62 -9.24 2.80
N LEU A 110 0.48 -8.29 3.73
CA LEU A 110 1.51 -7.96 4.70
C LEU A 110 1.68 -9.04 5.76
N VAL A 111 0.60 -9.68 6.22
CA VAL A 111 0.66 -10.87 7.07
C VAL A 111 1.39 -12.01 6.36
N VAL A 112 1.07 -12.28 5.09
CA VAL A 112 1.77 -13.31 4.30
C VAL A 112 3.25 -12.96 4.13
N ALA A 113 3.57 -11.71 3.82
CA ALA A 113 4.95 -11.25 3.69
C ALA A 113 5.73 -11.40 5.01
N GLY A 114 5.10 -11.06 6.14
CA GLY A 114 5.66 -11.23 7.47
C GLY A 114 5.94 -12.69 7.81
N LEU A 115 5.01 -13.58 7.45
CA LEU A 115 5.19 -15.03 7.59
C LEU A 115 6.40 -15.50 6.78
N VAL A 116 6.49 -15.11 5.51
CA VAL A 116 7.63 -15.45 4.64
C VAL A 116 8.95 -14.93 5.23
N ALA A 117 8.99 -13.69 5.69
CA ALA A 117 10.17 -13.08 6.30
C ALA A 117 10.63 -13.86 7.55
N SER A 118 9.70 -14.24 8.43
CA SER A 118 10.01 -15.05 9.61
C SER A 118 10.56 -16.43 9.26
N ARG A 119 10.06 -17.05 8.19
CA ARG A 119 10.53 -18.37 7.73
C ARG A 119 11.93 -18.28 7.13
N ILE A 120 12.22 -17.24 6.35
CA ILE A 120 13.56 -16.97 5.81
C ILE A 120 14.57 -16.72 6.94
N ALA A 121 14.15 -15.99 7.97
CA ALA A 121 14.99 -15.70 9.14
C ALA A 121 15.21 -16.92 10.05
N GLY A 122 14.47 -18.01 9.86
CA GLY A 122 14.57 -19.21 10.71
C GLY A 122 14.15 -18.97 12.15
N ALA A 123 13.21 -18.03 12.39
CA ALA A 123 12.76 -17.70 13.74
C ALA A 123 11.95 -18.85 14.35
N THR A 124 12.25 -19.16 15.62
CA THR A 124 11.57 -20.24 16.37
C THR A 124 10.74 -19.71 17.54
N ALA A 125 11.04 -18.52 18.05
CA ALA A 125 10.24 -17.87 19.08
C ALA A 125 9.33 -16.78 18.49
N PRO A 126 8.11 -16.56 19.04
CA PRO A 126 7.18 -15.57 18.53
C PRO A 126 7.74 -14.14 18.44
N VAL A 127 8.58 -13.74 19.41
CA VAL A 127 9.23 -12.41 19.41
C VAL A 127 10.21 -12.27 18.25
N ASP A 128 11.02 -13.29 17.97
CA ASP A 128 11.97 -13.28 16.86
C ASP A 128 11.22 -13.28 15.53
N GLY A 129 10.12 -14.03 15.44
CA GLY A 129 9.22 -14.02 14.28
C GLY A 129 8.60 -12.65 14.04
N ALA A 130 8.12 -11.98 15.10
CA ALA A 130 7.59 -10.62 15.02
C ALA A 130 8.64 -9.61 14.52
N GLN A 131 9.87 -9.70 15.01
CA GLN A 131 10.97 -8.82 14.58
C GLN A 131 11.33 -9.05 13.11
N ALA A 132 11.43 -10.31 12.68
CA ALA A 132 11.66 -10.66 11.28
C ALA A 132 10.50 -10.18 10.39
N GLY A 133 9.26 -10.37 10.83
CA GLY A 133 8.07 -9.90 10.12
C GLY A 133 8.00 -8.37 10.02
N ALA A 134 8.37 -7.64 11.05
CA ALA A 134 8.41 -6.16 11.03
C ALA A 134 9.43 -5.61 10.01
N SER A 135 10.47 -6.40 9.65
CA SER A 135 11.45 -5.98 8.63
C SER A 135 10.86 -5.85 7.22
N VAL A 136 9.64 -6.34 6.98
CA VAL A 136 8.83 -6.08 5.77
C VAL A 136 8.70 -4.57 5.48
N LEU A 137 8.61 -3.76 6.52
CA LEU A 137 8.59 -2.30 6.42
C LEU A 137 9.76 -1.75 5.60
N VAL A 138 10.96 -2.35 5.70
CA VAL A 138 12.18 -1.85 5.06
C VAL A 138 12.02 -1.78 3.54
N GLY A 139 11.35 -2.77 2.94
CA GLY A 139 11.09 -2.79 1.50
C GLY A 139 9.80 -2.09 1.10
N TYR A 140 8.79 -2.09 1.97
CA TYR A 140 7.49 -1.49 1.69
C TYR A 140 7.52 0.05 1.75
N LEU A 141 8.19 0.61 2.77
CA LEU A 141 8.21 2.04 3.05
C LEU A 141 8.73 2.87 1.85
N PRO A 142 9.90 2.57 1.24
CA PRO A 142 10.41 3.39 0.15
C PRO A 142 9.46 3.39 -1.06
N LEU A 143 8.87 2.24 -1.38
CA LEU A 143 7.90 2.13 -2.46
C LEU A 143 6.61 2.91 -2.13
N ALA A 144 6.15 2.87 -0.89
CA ALA A 144 5.02 3.67 -0.43
C ALA A 144 5.29 5.18 -0.49
N VAL A 145 6.52 5.62 -0.28
CA VAL A 145 6.88 7.03 -0.52
C VAL A 145 6.86 7.35 -2.01
N ILE A 146 7.54 6.53 -2.83
CA ILE A 146 7.67 6.72 -4.27
C ILE A 146 6.28 6.74 -4.94
N GLY A 147 5.40 5.79 -4.62
CA GLY A 147 4.05 5.70 -5.15
C GLY A 147 3.21 6.93 -4.83
N ALA A 148 3.33 7.49 -3.62
CA ALA A 148 2.61 8.70 -3.23
C ALA A 148 3.00 9.93 -4.07
N PHE A 149 4.18 9.93 -4.68
CA PHE A 149 4.59 10.95 -5.66
C PHE A 149 4.19 10.58 -7.09
N ILE A 150 4.38 9.32 -7.49
CA ILE A 150 4.06 8.83 -8.85
C ILE A 150 2.57 8.96 -9.17
N PHE A 151 1.69 8.73 -8.18
CA PHE A 151 0.24 8.80 -8.37
C PHE A 151 -0.33 10.22 -8.31
N ARG A 152 0.49 11.27 -8.19
CA ARG A 152 -0.01 12.65 -8.25
C ARG A 152 -0.54 12.99 -9.64
N HIS A 153 -1.64 13.70 -9.69
CA HIS A 153 -2.20 14.24 -10.93
C HIS A 153 -2.63 15.69 -10.73
N ALA A 154 -2.15 16.57 -11.60
CA ALA A 154 -2.48 17.98 -11.58
C ALA A 154 -3.75 18.20 -12.40
N VAL A 155 -4.73 18.92 -11.82
CA VAL A 155 -5.97 19.31 -12.48
C VAL A 155 -6.08 20.82 -12.37
N ARG A 156 -5.77 21.53 -13.45
CA ARG A 156 -5.68 23.00 -13.51
C ARG A 156 -4.72 23.54 -12.44
N GLU A 157 -5.23 24.24 -11.43
CA GLU A 157 -4.43 24.84 -10.34
C GLU A 157 -4.33 23.93 -9.10
N ALA A 158 -4.99 22.77 -9.11
CA ALA A 158 -5.05 21.88 -7.96
C ALA A 158 -4.41 20.52 -8.26
N THR A 159 -4.18 19.71 -7.23
CA THR A 159 -3.55 18.38 -7.37
C THR A 159 -4.36 17.34 -6.61
N ILE A 160 -4.69 16.25 -7.29
CA ILE A 160 -5.25 15.04 -6.70
C ILE A 160 -4.09 14.09 -6.40
N ALA A 161 -3.99 13.64 -5.14
CA ALA A 161 -2.87 12.83 -4.69
C ALA A 161 -3.18 12.10 -3.38
N PRO A 162 -2.50 10.98 -3.07
CA PRO A 162 -2.44 10.48 -1.70
C PRO A 162 -1.91 11.57 -0.76
N ASP A 163 -2.52 11.69 0.42
CA ASP A 163 -1.99 12.55 1.47
C ASP A 163 -0.64 12.02 1.95
N LEU A 164 0.42 12.82 1.77
CA LEU A 164 1.79 12.34 1.97
C LEU A 164 2.06 11.91 3.41
N LEU A 165 1.45 12.58 4.40
CA LEU A 165 1.64 12.24 5.80
C LEU A 165 1.07 10.85 6.10
N THR A 166 -0.19 10.62 5.75
CA THR A 166 -0.85 9.32 5.98
C THR A 166 -0.32 8.22 5.04
N ALA A 167 0.08 8.55 3.81
CA ALA A 167 0.74 7.62 2.91
C ALA A 167 2.07 7.10 3.47
N VAL A 168 2.89 7.96 4.05
CA VAL A 168 4.17 7.54 4.66
C VAL A 168 3.92 6.83 5.99
N LEU A 169 3.12 7.43 6.88
CA LEU A 169 2.94 6.90 8.23
C LEU A 169 2.04 5.66 8.26
N LEU A 170 0.85 5.71 7.66
CA LEU A 170 -0.08 4.58 7.71
C LEU A 170 0.32 3.51 6.70
N ALA A 171 0.33 3.84 5.41
CA ALA A 171 0.60 2.85 4.38
C ALA A 171 2.07 2.38 4.39
N GLY A 172 3.01 3.31 4.56
CA GLY A 172 4.44 2.99 4.51
C GLY A 172 5.03 2.41 5.79
N ALA A 173 4.49 2.73 6.97
CA ALA A 173 5.08 2.33 8.24
C ALA A 173 4.15 1.47 9.12
N VAL A 174 3.02 2.02 9.58
CA VAL A 174 2.14 1.35 10.56
C VAL A 174 1.62 0.03 10.02
N TYR A 175 1.09 0.00 8.80
CA TYR A 175 0.58 -1.22 8.18
C TYR A 175 1.64 -2.31 8.04
N PRO A 176 2.76 -2.09 7.32
CA PRO A 176 3.74 -3.14 7.12
C PRO A 176 4.43 -3.57 8.42
N ALA A 177 4.65 -2.66 9.38
CA ALA A 177 5.19 -3.04 10.68
C ALA A 177 4.20 -3.92 11.47
N ALA A 178 2.94 -3.50 11.59
CA ALA A 178 1.94 -4.20 12.40
C ALA A 178 1.56 -5.55 11.80
N PHE A 179 1.12 -5.57 10.53
CA PHE A 179 0.67 -6.79 9.88
C PHE A 179 1.84 -7.72 9.54
N GLY A 180 3.00 -7.17 9.19
CA GLY A 180 4.23 -7.95 9.04
C GLY A 180 4.62 -8.64 10.35
N ALA A 181 4.64 -7.92 11.48
CA ALA A 181 4.93 -8.52 12.79
C ALA A 181 3.92 -9.60 13.19
N ILE A 182 2.62 -9.37 12.95
CA ILE A 182 1.57 -10.37 13.21
C ILE A 182 1.81 -11.65 12.40
N GLY A 183 2.08 -11.50 11.10
CA GLY A 183 2.36 -12.64 10.23
C GLY A 183 3.63 -13.40 10.64
N GLY A 184 4.67 -12.67 11.01
CA GLY A 184 5.92 -13.27 11.47
C GLY A 184 5.78 -14.03 12.79
N ALA A 185 5.10 -13.45 13.79
CA ALA A 185 4.81 -14.15 15.05
C ALA A 185 3.93 -15.38 14.83
N GLY A 186 2.92 -15.29 13.98
CA GLY A 186 2.06 -16.43 13.63
C GLY A 186 2.82 -17.57 12.94
N ALA A 187 3.89 -17.25 12.20
CA ALA A 187 4.69 -18.25 11.49
C ALA A 187 5.36 -19.25 12.44
N THR A 188 5.77 -18.82 13.63
CA THR A 188 6.45 -19.68 14.61
C THR A 188 5.46 -20.59 15.32
N LEU A 189 4.25 -20.10 15.62
CA LEU A 189 3.17 -20.88 16.24
C LEU A 189 2.64 -22.02 15.35
N LEU A 190 2.79 -21.89 14.04
CA LEU A 190 2.42 -22.93 13.06
C LEU A 190 3.52 -23.98 12.83
N SER A 191 4.68 -23.82 13.48
CA SER A 191 5.85 -24.70 13.31
C SER A 191 6.04 -25.66 14.50
N ASP A 192 5.18 -25.56 15.51
CA ASP A 192 5.05 -26.50 16.64
C ASP A 192 4.06 -27.63 16.31
#